data_AF-A0A9W4ZA71-F1
#
_entry.id   AF-A0A9W4ZA71-F1
#
_cell.length_a   1.000
_cell.length_b   1.000
_cell.length_c   1.000
_cell.angle_alpha   90.00
_cell.angle_beta   90.00
_cell.angle_gamma   90.00
#
_symmetry.space_group_name_H-M   'P 1'
#
loop_
_entity.id
_entity.type
_entity.pdbx_description
1 polymer ?
#
loop_
_entity_poly.entity_id
_entity_poly.type
_entity_poly.pdbx_seq_one_letter_code
_entity_poly.pdbx_strand_id
1 'polypeptide(L)'
;MVKYRLGYDYVFISSEPIVYKGEEVSSMSLDVLFRVFDENGQERLFDGKELTDQRLLLKNGESCYLTELVRCSFDKEAIVSFERNQRLLEGSGYTIEWTIDSYAKDVGIGYSEAQEISKEKWMGIMVHYRELFDNRDNYSAQSCSYFTEKVLGR
;
A
#
# COMPACT_ATOMS: atom_id res chain seq x y z
N MET A 1 -0.81 24.53 11.80
CA MET A 1 -1.35 23.16 11.84
C MET A 1 -0.41 22.27 11.05
N VAL A 2 -0.07 21.07 11.55
CA VAL A 2 0.83 20.16 10.84
C VAL A 2 0.02 19.40 9.79
N LYS A 3 0.52 19.38 8.55
CA LYS A 3 -0.09 18.68 7.42
C LYS A 3 0.62 17.37 7.16
N TYR A 4 -0.12 16.36 6.70
CA TYR A 4 0.41 15.03 6.45
C TYR A 4 -0.01 14.50 5.07
N ARG A 5 0.82 13.63 4.51
CA ARG A 5 0.44 12.67 3.46
C ARG A 5 0.02 11.36 4.08
N LEU A 6 -0.82 10.61 3.37
CA LEU A 6 -1.25 9.28 3.76
C LEU A 6 -0.46 8.23 3.02
N GLY A 7 -0.08 7.19 3.75
CA GLY A 7 0.35 5.95 3.15
C GLY A 7 -0.39 4.75 3.71
N TYR A 8 -0.37 3.66 2.96
CA TYR A 8 -1.03 2.40 3.28
C TYR A 8 -0.11 1.24 2.96
N ASP A 9 -0.22 0.18 3.73
CA ASP A 9 0.42 -1.09 3.39
C ASP A 9 -0.34 -1.82 2.27
N TYR A 10 0.39 -2.63 1.52
CA TYR A 10 -0.18 -3.69 0.69
C TYR A 10 0.48 -5.01 1.08
N VAL A 11 -0.33 -5.92 1.61
CA VAL A 11 0.07 -7.21 2.16
C VAL A 11 -0.14 -8.32 1.14
N PHE A 12 0.93 -9.05 0.86
CA PHE A 12 0.99 -10.23 0.02
C PHE A 12 1.07 -11.46 0.91
N ILE A 13 0.01 -12.26 0.90
CA ILE A 13 -0.11 -13.46 1.72
C ILE A 13 0.40 -14.64 0.89
N SER A 14 1.30 -15.43 1.45
CA SER A 14 1.70 -16.69 0.82
C SER A 14 0.64 -17.77 1.08
N SER A 15 0.40 -18.64 0.11
CA SER A 15 -0.58 -19.73 0.26
C SER A 15 -0.19 -20.73 1.35
N GLU A 16 1.09 -20.82 1.68
CA GLU A 16 1.67 -21.63 2.75
C GLU A 16 2.77 -20.82 3.47
N PRO A 17 3.08 -21.11 4.76
CA PRO A 17 4.18 -20.46 5.46
C PRO A 17 5.53 -20.68 4.78
N ILE A 18 6.33 -19.62 4.67
CA ILE A 18 7.67 -19.67 4.07
C ILE A 18 8.71 -19.80 5.19
N VAL A 19 9.68 -20.72 5.05
CA VAL A 19 10.87 -20.73 5.93
C VAL A 19 12.02 -20.05 5.21
N TYR A 20 12.38 -18.85 5.65
CA TYR A 20 13.48 -18.07 5.10
C TYR A 20 14.56 -17.84 6.15
N LYS A 21 15.75 -18.41 5.95
CA LYS A 21 16.89 -18.30 6.90
C LYS A 21 16.54 -18.69 8.35
N GLY A 22 15.65 -19.67 8.52
CA GLY A 22 15.21 -20.16 9.83
C GLY A 22 14.07 -19.36 10.45
N GLU A 23 13.54 -18.35 9.77
CA GLU A 23 12.38 -17.57 10.19
C GLU A 23 11.14 -18.03 9.42
N GLU A 24 10.01 -18.18 10.11
CA GLU A 24 8.71 -18.43 9.48
C GLU A 24 8.11 -17.10 9.04
N VAL A 25 7.99 -16.91 7.74
CA VAL A 25 7.42 -15.72 7.10
C VAL A 25 6.00 -16.05 6.64
N SER A 26 5.01 -15.34 7.20
CA SER A 26 3.59 -15.53 6.86
C SER A 26 3.12 -14.66 5.71
N SER A 27 3.75 -13.50 5.54
CA SER A 27 3.37 -12.51 4.54
C SER A 27 4.53 -11.55 4.28
N MET A 28 4.40 -10.85 3.16
CA MET A 28 5.31 -9.80 2.74
C MET A 28 4.48 -8.54 2.54
N SER A 29 5.01 -7.36 2.85
CA SER A 29 4.28 -6.11 2.64
C SER A 29 5.18 -5.03 2.08
N LEU A 30 4.56 -4.05 1.44
CA LEU A 30 5.19 -2.81 1.06
C LEU A 30 4.30 -1.65 1.49
N ASP A 31 4.94 -0.57 1.90
CA ASP A 31 4.25 0.66 2.27
C ASP A 31 4.23 1.60 1.09
N VAL A 32 3.06 2.16 0.77
CA VAL A 32 2.88 3.08 -0.35
C VAL A 32 2.43 4.42 0.16
N LEU A 33 3.24 5.44 -0.09
CA LEU A 33 2.92 6.83 0.22
C LEU A 33 2.23 7.49 -0.96
N PHE A 34 1.10 8.16 -0.71
CA PHE A 34 0.29 8.80 -1.73
C PHE A 34 0.47 10.31 -1.76
N ARG A 35 0.39 10.87 -2.97
CA ARG A 35 0.20 12.29 -3.22
C ARG A 35 -1.09 12.47 -4.01
N VAL A 36 -1.99 13.27 -3.46
CA VAL A 36 -3.32 13.51 -3.98
C VAL A 36 -3.40 14.95 -4.44
N PHE A 37 -3.80 15.19 -5.69
CA PHE A 37 -3.96 16.53 -6.23
C PHE A 37 -5.41 16.78 -6.61
N ASP A 38 -5.92 17.96 -6.28
CA ASP A 38 -7.23 18.40 -6.77
C ASP A 38 -7.19 18.82 -8.25
N GLU A 39 -8.34 19.25 -8.77
CA GLU A 39 -8.49 19.71 -10.16
C GLU A 39 -7.69 20.97 -10.49
N ASN A 40 -7.23 21.71 -9.48
CA ASN A 40 -6.38 22.89 -9.63
C ASN A 40 -4.89 22.53 -9.52
N GLY A 41 -4.55 21.24 -9.34
CA GLY A 41 -3.19 20.76 -9.12
C GLY A 41 -2.65 21.04 -7.72
N GLN A 42 -3.50 21.42 -6.76
CA GLN A 42 -3.08 21.62 -5.37
C GLN A 42 -3.03 20.28 -4.64
N GLU A 43 -1.92 20.03 -3.95
CA GLU A 43 -1.76 18.81 -3.17
C GLU A 43 -2.71 18.84 -1.96
N ARG A 44 -3.64 17.88 -1.91
CA ARG A 44 -4.52 17.66 -0.77
C ARG A 44 -3.71 17.00 0.34
N LEU A 45 -3.58 17.72 1.45
CA LEU A 45 -2.92 17.24 2.66
C LEU A 45 -3.94 17.08 3.79
N PHE A 46 -3.66 16.15 4.69
CA PHE A 46 -4.56 15.75 5.77
C PHE A 46 -4.13 16.39 7.09
N ASP A 47 -5.11 16.64 7.96
CA ASP A 47 -4.90 17.27 9.26
C ASP A 47 -4.87 16.26 10.41
N GLY A 48 -3.89 16.44 11.31
CA GLY A 48 -3.76 15.63 12.52
C GLY A 48 -3.03 14.29 12.29
N LYS A 49 -2.31 13.83 13.31
CA LYS A 49 -1.56 12.56 13.27
C LYS A 49 -2.48 11.32 13.31
N GLU A 50 -3.62 11.47 13.98
CA GLU A 50 -4.67 10.44 14.12
C GLU A 50 -5.66 10.42 12.94
N LEU A 51 -5.50 11.35 11.99
CA LEU A 51 -6.30 11.45 10.75
C LEU A 51 -7.77 11.07 10.94
N THR A 52 -8.55 11.97 11.55
CA THR A 52 -10.01 11.78 11.70
C THR A 52 -10.73 11.63 10.35
N ASP A 53 -10.07 11.96 9.25
CA ASP A 53 -10.54 11.76 7.87
C ASP A 53 -9.43 11.12 7.02
N GLN A 54 -9.55 9.82 6.79
CA GLN A 54 -8.66 9.04 5.90
C GLN A 54 -9.24 8.86 4.50
N ARG A 55 -10.46 9.35 4.27
CA ARG A 55 -11.21 9.15 3.03
C ARG A 55 -11.15 10.41 2.17
N LEU A 56 -11.26 10.21 0.87
CA LEU A 56 -11.47 11.28 -0.09
C LEU A 56 -12.97 11.40 -0.37
N LEU A 57 -13.50 12.63 -0.26
CA LEU A 57 -14.83 12.95 -0.74
C LEU A 57 -14.79 13.15 -2.26
N LEU A 58 -15.59 12.36 -2.97
CA LEU A 58 -15.74 12.36 -4.43
C LEU A 58 -16.82 13.37 -4.87
N LYS A 59 -16.79 13.79 -6.14
CA LYS A 59 -17.77 14.75 -6.69
C LYS A 59 -19.21 14.26 -6.65
N ASN A 60 -19.43 12.95 -6.65
CA ASN A 60 -20.75 12.34 -6.53
C ASN A 60 -21.28 12.32 -5.08
N GLY A 61 -20.52 12.85 -4.11
CA GLY A 61 -20.88 12.87 -2.68
C GLY A 61 -20.52 11.60 -1.92
N GLU A 62 -20.01 10.56 -2.59
CA GLU A 62 -19.47 9.37 -1.94
C GLU A 62 -18.06 9.62 -1.40
N SER A 63 -17.55 8.71 -0.57
CA SER A 63 -16.18 8.77 -0.09
C SER A 63 -15.48 7.43 -0.23
N CYS A 64 -14.17 7.45 -0.48
CA CYS A 64 -13.37 6.23 -0.64
C CYS A 64 -11.99 6.38 0.02
N TYR A 65 -11.33 5.26 0.28
CA TYR A 65 -9.93 5.22 0.69
C TYR A 65 -9.01 5.28 -0.53
N LEU A 66 -7.74 5.69 -0.32
CA LEU A 66 -6.75 5.77 -1.41
C LEU A 66 -6.46 4.40 -2.02
N THR A 67 -6.54 3.34 -1.22
CA THR A 67 -6.39 1.95 -1.65
C THR A 67 -7.51 1.47 -2.58
N GLU A 68 -8.65 2.17 -2.63
CA GLU A 68 -9.72 1.92 -3.61
C GLU A 68 -9.44 2.58 -4.97
N LEU A 69 -8.62 3.64 -4.98
CA LEU A 69 -8.21 4.39 -6.16
C LEU A 69 -6.99 3.78 -6.84
N VAL A 70 -6.10 3.17 -6.06
CA VAL A 70 -4.90 2.49 -6.56
C VAL A 70 -4.90 1.09 -5.97
N ARG A 71 -5.05 0.09 -6.82
CA ARG A 71 -4.95 -1.31 -6.43
C ARG A 71 -3.52 -1.79 -6.63
N CYS A 72 -3.04 -2.58 -5.69
CA CYS A 72 -1.79 -3.32 -5.82
C CYS A 72 -2.12 -4.81 -5.92
N SER A 73 -1.47 -5.53 -6.82
CA SER A 73 -1.60 -6.98 -6.92
C SER A 73 -0.25 -7.63 -7.12
N PHE A 74 -0.18 -8.93 -6.83
CA PHE A 74 0.94 -9.72 -7.30
C PHE A 74 0.91 -9.76 -8.83
N ASP A 75 2.08 -9.86 -9.46
CA ASP A 75 2.21 -10.10 -10.89
C ASP A 75 3.35 -11.09 -11.10
N LYS A 76 3.13 -12.13 -11.90
CA LYS A 76 4.11 -13.22 -12.00
C LYS A 76 5.44 -12.78 -12.61
N GLU A 77 5.43 -11.76 -13.46
CA GLU A 77 6.62 -11.27 -14.15
C GLU A 77 7.24 -10.06 -13.44
N ALA A 78 6.41 -9.08 -13.09
CA ALA A 78 6.83 -7.84 -12.44
C ALA A 78 6.91 -7.93 -10.90
N ILE A 79 6.40 -9.02 -10.30
CA ILE A 79 6.19 -9.26 -8.85
C ILE A 79 5.11 -8.36 -8.25
N VAL A 80 5.08 -7.09 -8.63
CA VAL A 80 4.11 -6.11 -8.16
C VAL A 80 3.53 -5.37 -9.35
N SER A 81 2.21 -5.30 -9.41
CA SER A 81 1.48 -4.47 -10.37
C SER A 81 0.60 -3.47 -9.63
N PHE A 82 0.59 -2.23 -10.12
CA PHE A 82 -0.30 -1.18 -9.64
C PHE A 82 -1.28 -0.80 -10.74
N GLU A 83 -2.57 -0.79 -10.40
CA GLU A 83 -3.64 -0.38 -11.30
C GLU A 83 -4.42 0.79 -10.72
N ARG A 84 -4.64 1.82 -11.54
CA ARG A 84 -5.53 2.93 -11.20
C ARG A 84 -6.97 2.51 -11.42
N ASN A 85 -7.84 2.75 -10.45
CA ASN A 85 -9.27 2.63 -10.62
C ASN A 85 -9.80 3.81 -11.44
N GLN A 86 -9.63 3.70 -12.76
CA GLN A 86 -9.92 4.77 -13.72
C GLN A 86 -11.37 5.27 -13.59
N ARG A 87 -12.32 4.34 -13.36
CA ARG A 87 -13.74 4.67 -13.17
C ARG A 87 -13.98 5.58 -11.97
N LEU A 88 -13.32 5.32 -10.83
CA LEU A 88 -13.44 6.21 -9.67
C LEU A 88 -12.71 7.52 -9.90
N LEU A 89 -11.52 7.49 -10.53
CA LEU A 89 -10.68 8.67 -10.73
C LEU A 89 -11.31 9.71 -11.68
N GLU A 90 -11.84 9.28 -12.83
CA GLU A 90 -12.44 10.19 -13.83
C GLU A 90 -13.58 11.04 -13.26
N GLY A 91 -14.36 10.48 -12.33
CA GLY A 91 -15.44 11.19 -11.63
C GLY A 91 -15.02 11.88 -10.32
N SER A 92 -13.81 11.64 -9.83
CA SER A 92 -13.39 12.10 -8.49
C SER A 92 -12.97 13.57 -8.44
N GLY A 93 -12.41 14.10 -9.53
CA GLY A 93 -11.72 15.38 -9.52
C GLY A 93 -10.32 15.35 -8.89
N TYR A 94 -9.76 14.16 -8.66
CA TYR A 94 -8.40 13.99 -8.15
C TYR A 94 -7.46 13.35 -9.16
N THR A 95 -6.19 13.73 -9.08
CA THR A 95 -5.06 12.98 -9.64
C THR A 95 -4.28 12.35 -8.51
N ILE A 96 -3.88 11.08 -8.68
CA ILE A 96 -3.13 10.32 -7.66
C ILE A 96 -1.77 9.90 -8.21
N GLU A 97 -0.75 10.23 -7.44
CA GLU A 97 0.62 9.72 -7.56
C GLU A 97 0.97 8.91 -6.31
N TRP A 98 1.94 8.01 -6.43
CA TRP A 98 2.41 7.21 -5.31
C TRP A 98 3.87 6.81 -5.46
N THR A 99 4.48 6.49 -4.32
CA THR A 99 5.82 5.92 -4.23
C THR A 99 5.81 4.79 -3.21
N ILE A 100 6.61 3.75 -3.45
CA ILE A 100 6.87 2.74 -2.43
C ILE A 100 7.87 3.34 -1.43
N ASP A 101 7.47 3.41 -0.17
CA ASP A 101 8.22 3.99 0.94
C ASP A 101 9.12 2.94 1.61
N SER A 102 8.54 1.79 1.95
CA SER A 102 9.21 0.74 2.71
C SER A 102 8.82 -0.66 2.23
N TYR A 103 9.58 -1.66 2.67
CA TYR A 103 9.32 -3.08 2.42
C TYR A 103 9.49 -3.86 3.72
N ALA A 104 8.60 -4.81 3.99
CA ALA A 104 8.67 -5.64 5.19
C ALA A 104 8.34 -7.11 4.89
N LYS A 105 8.78 -7.97 5.81
CA LYS A 105 8.31 -9.36 5.95
C LYS A 105 7.66 -9.51 7.32
N ASP A 106 6.60 -10.28 7.40
CA ASP A 106 5.94 -10.56 8.66
C ASP A 106 6.41 -11.93 9.18
N VAL A 107 7.03 -11.93 10.36
CA VAL A 107 7.63 -13.13 10.96
C VAL A 107 6.75 -13.68 12.08
N GLY A 108 6.42 -14.96 12.01
CA GLY A 108 5.57 -15.68 12.95
C GLY A 108 4.26 -16.16 12.32
N ILE A 109 3.65 -17.20 12.92
CA ILE A 109 2.35 -17.75 12.49
C ILE A 109 1.29 -17.40 13.54
N GLY A 110 0.17 -16.83 13.10
CA GLY A 110 -0.95 -16.41 13.96
C GLY A 110 -0.75 -15.04 14.62
N TYR A 111 0.41 -14.81 15.24
CA TYR A 111 0.88 -13.48 15.66
C TYR A 111 2.19 -13.20 14.96
N SER A 112 2.15 -12.38 13.92
CA SER A 112 3.33 -12.00 13.16
C SER A 112 3.80 -10.60 13.53
N GLU A 113 5.11 -10.40 13.49
CA GLU A 113 5.76 -9.10 13.68
C GLU A 113 6.36 -8.64 12.35
N ALA A 114 5.98 -7.44 11.93
CA ALA A 114 6.52 -6.81 10.74
C ALA A 114 7.99 -6.44 10.97
N GLN A 115 8.86 -6.92 10.10
CA GLN A 115 10.28 -6.59 10.08
C GLN A 115 10.62 -5.91 8.75
N GLU A 116 11.00 -4.63 8.83
CA GLU A 116 11.48 -3.88 7.67
C GLU A 116 12.74 -4.53 7.08
N ILE A 117 12.78 -4.62 5.76
CA ILE A 117 13.88 -5.21 4.99
C ILE A 117 14.17 -4.37 3.75
N SER A 118 15.37 -4.54 3.18
CA SER A 118 15.69 -3.84 1.92
C SER A 118 14.82 -4.34 0.76
N LYS A 119 14.61 -3.47 -0.23
CA LYS A 119 13.92 -3.80 -1.48
C LYS A 119 14.51 -5.05 -2.15
N GLU A 120 15.84 -5.16 -2.21
CA GLU A 120 16.52 -6.28 -2.86
C GLU A 120 16.23 -7.60 -2.15
N LYS A 121 16.22 -7.58 -0.81
CA LYS A 121 15.87 -8.75 -0.01
C LYS A 121 14.40 -9.11 -0.20
N TRP A 122 13.51 -8.13 -0.17
CA TRP A 122 12.08 -8.32 -0.38
C TRP A 122 11.79 -8.95 -1.75
N MET A 123 12.32 -8.34 -2.82
CA MET A 123 12.19 -8.85 -4.19
C MET A 123 12.79 -10.24 -4.33
N GLY A 124 13.94 -10.50 -3.69
CA GLY A 124 14.56 -11.83 -3.69
C GLY A 124 13.67 -12.92 -3.08
N ILE A 125 12.99 -12.63 -1.97
CA ILE A 125 12.04 -13.56 -1.35
C ILE A 125 10.82 -13.76 -2.26
N MET A 126 10.21 -12.67 -2.73
CA MET A 126 9.02 -12.74 -3.59
C MET A 126 9.27 -13.50 -4.90
N VAL A 127 10.46 -13.35 -5.49
CA VAL A 127 10.86 -14.11 -6.68
C VAL A 127 11.13 -15.58 -6.36
N HIS A 128 11.83 -15.86 -5.26
CA HIS A 128 12.19 -17.23 -4.90
C HIS A 128 10.96 -18.08 -4.56
N TYR A 129 9.97 -17.50 -3.87
CA TYR A 129 8.73 -18.16 -3.47
C TYR A 129 7.52 -17.73 -4.32
N ARG A 130 7.75 -17.28 -5.56
CA ARG A 130 6.76 -16.72 -6.49
C ARG A 130 5.45 -17.52 -6.55
N GLU A 131 5.54 -18.84 -6.67
CA GLU A 131 4.36 -19.69 -6.83
C GLU A 131 3.46 -19.70 -5.57
N LEU A 132 4.00 -19.37 -4.39
CA LEU A 132 3.21 -19.24 -3.17
C LEU A 132 2.44 -17.91 -3.11
N PHE A 133 2.93 -16.87 -3.79
CA PHE A 133 2.28 -15.55 -3.85
C PHE A 133 1.33 -15.42 -5.04
N ASP A 134 1.41 -16.30 -6.04
CA ASP A 134 0.49 -16.36 -7.18
C ASP A 134 -0.85 -17.01 -6.78
N ASN A 135 -1.60 -16.32 -5.91
CA ASN A 135 -2.86 -16.82 -5.35
C ASN A 135 -3.92 -15.71 -5.28
N ARG A 136 -5.19 -16.13 -5.16
CA ARG A 136 -6.38 -15.26 -5.19
C ARG A 136 -6.35 -14.11 -4.18
N ASP A 137 -5.67 -14.26 -3.05
CA ASP A 137 -5.68 -13.26 -1.98
C ASP A 137 -4.79 -12.07 -2.33
N ASN A 138 -3.95 -12.19 -3.37
CA ASN A 138 -3.05 -11.15 -3.86
C ASN A 138 -3.56 -10.47 -5.16
N TYR A 139 -4.84 -10.69 -5.54
CA TYR A 139 -5.49 -10.08 -6.70
C TYR A 139 -6.84 -9.42 -6.31
N SER A 140 -6.87 -8.34 -5.54
CA SER A 140 -5.77 -7.46 -5.11
C SER A 140 -5.21 -7.78 -3.73
N ALA A 141 -3.97 -7.36 -3.47
CA ALA A 141 -3.39 -7.34 -2.14
C ALA A 141 -4.27 -6.52 -1.17
N GLN A 142 -4.26 -6.93 0.10
CA GLN A 142 -5.04 -6.30 1.16
C GLN A 142 -4.25 -5.15 1.79
N SER A 143 -4.94 -4.15 2.34
CA SER A 143 -4.35 -3.16 3.23
C SER A 143 -4.92 -3.35 4.63
N CYS A 144 -4.04 -3.40 5.61
CA CYS A 144 -4.35 -3.67 7.01
C CYS A 144 -3.95 -2.50 7.93
N SER A 145 -3.19 -1.54 7.43
CA SER A 145 -2.69 -0.41 8.21
C SER A 145 -2.49 0.84 7.35
N TYR A 146 -2.34 1.97 8.02
CA TYR A 146 -2.01 3.25 7.40
C TYR A 146 -0.90 3.93 8.19
N PHE A 147 -0.18 4.83 7.53
CA PHE A 147 0.84 5.68 8.14
C PHE A 147 0.78 7.11 7.60
N THR A 148 1.53 8.01 8.24
CA THR A 148 1.60 9.42 7.86
C THR A 148 3.01 9.91 7.63
N GLU A 149 3.21 10.67 6.56
CA GLU A 149 4.41 11.47 6.36
C GLU A 149 4.11 12.94 6.65
N LYS A 150 4.85 13.55 7.58
CA LYS A 150 4.70 14.96 7.91
C LYS A 150 5.21 15.85 6.77
N VAL A 151 4.36 16.74 6.26
CA VAL A 151 4.74 17.78 5.31
C VAL A 151 5.08 19.06 6.07
N LEU A 152 6.36 19.44 6.03
CA LEU A 152 6.80 20.72 6.59
C LEU A 152 6.40 21.84 5.63
N GLY A 153 5.60 22.79 6.13
CA GLY A 153 5.29 24.02 5.38
C GLY A 153 6.58 24.76 5.04
N ARG A 154 6.71 25.19 3.79
CA ARG A 154 7.74 26.15 3.39
C ARG A 154 7.40 27.54 3.90
#